data_AF-A0A957J789-F1
#
_entry.id   AF-A0A957J789-F1
#
_cell.length_a   1.000
_cell.length_b   1.000
_cell.length_c   1.000
_cell.angle_alpha   90.00
_cell.angle_beta   90.00
_cell.angle_gamma   90.00
#
_symmetry.space_group_name_H-M   'P 1'
#
loop_
_entity.id
_entity.type
_entity.pdbx_description
1 polymer ?
#
loop_
_entity_poly.entity_id
_entity_poly.type
_entity_poly.pdbx_seq_one_letter_code
_entity_poly.pdbx_strand_id
1 'polypeptide(L)'
;MEEREMPPITITGDDIRDANMLSLHCPICGSPVENYVEQPELVAVECVDCETLYHKTCWEQAGGKCAMIGCASTSYRLHAQDTAPVLTIDNRDLRHVQPVLNGSPRENKRLKEQERELRDEVYGKGIFRRFFEWLLNQIRLLDE
;
A
#
# COMPACT_ATOMS: atom_id res chain seq x y z
N MET A 1 -9.74 30.12 -24.14
CA MET A 1 -9.79 28.68 -23.84
C MET A 1 -11.19 28.45 -23.30
N GLU A 2 -12.03 27.67 -24.00
CA GLU A 2 -13.34 27.30 -23.47
C GLU A 2 -13.15 26.32 -22.31
N GLU A 3 -13.58 26.71 -21.12
CA GLU A 3 -13.71 25.80 -19.98
C GLU A 3 -14.78 24.78 -20.33
N ARG A 4 -14.35 23.56 -20.66
CA ARG A 4 -15.27 22.44 -20.81
C ARG A 4 -15.70 22.00 -19.42
N GLU A 5 -16.94 22.32 -19.06
CA GLU A 5 -17.56 21.80 -17.84
C GLU A 5 -17.47 20.27 -17.84
N MET A 6 -16.75 19.73 -16.87
CA MET A 6 -16.66 18.29 -16.70
C MET A 6 -18.04 17.77 -16.29
N PRO A 7 -18.46 16.61 -16.82
CA PRO A 7 -19.71 16.00 -16.39
C PRO A 7 -19.68 15.73 -14.87
N PRO A 8 -20.83 15.83 -14.19
CA PRO A 8 -20.92 15.60 -12.75
C PRO A 8 -20.51 14.15 -12.44
N ILE A 9 -19.55 14.01 -11.53
CA ILE A 9 -19.13 12.70 -11.01
C ILE A 9 -20.26 12.16 -10.15
N THR A 10 -20.73 10.97 -10.47
CA THR A 10 -21.74 10.24 -9.69
C THR A 10 -21.02 9.16 -8.90
N ILE A 11 -21.02 9.29 -7.57
CA ILE A 11 -20.48 8.28 -6.65
C ILE A 11 -21.63 7.36 -6.27
N THR A 12 -21.53 6.10 -6.62
CA THR A 12 -22.50 5.04 -6.31
C THR A 12 -22.15 4.32 -5.02
N GLY A 13 -23.09 3.51 -4.50
CA GLY A 13 -22.82 2.65 -3.34
C GLY A 13 -21.76 1.58 -3.62
N ASP A 14 -21.65 1.13 -4.87
CA ASP A 14 -20.62 0.18 -5.30
C ASP A 14 -19.23 0.84 -5.30
N ASP A 15 -19.12 2.10 -5.74
CA ASP A 15 -17.86 2.85 -5.66
C ASP A 15 -17.37 3.03 -4.21
N ILE A 16 -18.31 3.25 -3.28
CA ILE A 16 -18.01 3.34 -1.85
C ILE A 16 -17.55 1.98 -1.31
N ARG A 17 -18.22 0.89 -1.69
CA ARG A 17 -17.84 -0.47 -1.30
C ARG A 17 -16.44 -0.81 -1.81
N ASP A 18 -16.14 -0.52 -3.07
CA ASP A 18 -14.84 -0.79 -3.68
C ASP A 18 -13.73 0.05 -3.02
N ALA A 19 -13.98 1.33 -2.73
CA ALA A 19 -13.04 2.17 -2.00
C ALA A 19 -12.79 1.69 -0.56
N ASN A 20 -13.81 1.14 0.10
CA ASN A 20 -13.68 0.55 1.44
C ASN A 20 -12.88 -0.76 1.40
N MET A 21 -13.04 -1.60 0.38
CA MET A 21 -12.21 -2.80 0.20
C MET A 21 -10.74 -2.46 -0.06
N LEU A 22 -10.48 -1.35 -0.76
CA LEU A 22 -9.12 -0.84 -0.95
C LEU A 22 -8.54 -0.21 0.33
N SER A 23 -9.41 0.31 1.20
CA SER A 23 -9.05 0.90 2.47
C SER A 23 -9.05 -0.17 3.55
N LEU A 24 -7.99 -0.97 3.62
CA LEU A 24 -7.72 -1.92 4.71
C LEU A 24 -7.53 -1.25 6.09
N HIS A 25 -8.05 -0.04 6.31
CA HIS A 25 -7.86 0.82 7.46
C HIS A 25 -9.19 1.03 8.18
N CYS A 26 -9.17 0.98 9.51
CA CYS A 26 -10.36 1.22 10.30
C CYS A 26 -10.75 2.69 10.18
N PRO A 27 -11.98 3.03 9.77
CA PRO A 27 -12.40 4.42 9.57
C PRO A 27 -12.52 5.22 10.88
N ILE A 28 -12.39 4.56 12.04
CA ILE A 28 -12.44 5.22 13.37
C ILE A 28 -11.05 5.67 13.82
N CYS A 29 -10.03 4.82 13.68
CA CYS A 29 -8.68 5.11 14.15
C CYS A 29 -7.66 5.35 13.02
N GLY A 30 -8.06 5.17 11.76
CA GLY A 30 -7.20 5.31 10.58
C GLY A 30 -6.07 4.29 10.49
N SER A 31 -6.05 3.26 11.34
CA SER A 31 -4.99 2.24 11.36
C SER A 31 -5.38 0.99 10.57
N PRO A 32 -4.43 0.27 9.95
CA PRO A 32 -4.70 -0.97 9.23
C PRO A 32 -5.39 -2.02 10.10
N VAL A 33 -6.36 -2.75 9.53
CA VAL A 33 -7.19 -3.78 10.21
C VAL A 33 -6.68 -5.20 9.98
N GLU A 34 -6.10 -5.48 8.80
CA GLU A 34 -5.74 -6.85 8.40
C GLU A 34 -4.23 -7.13 8.44
N ASN A 35 -3.40 -6.11 8.26
CA ASN A 35 -1.94 -6.28 8.16
C ASN A 35 -1.26 -6.21 9.54
N TYR A 36 -0.55 -7.26 9.93
CA TYR A 36 0.38 -7.30 11.09
C TYR A 36 -0.24 -7.10 12.47
N VAL A 37 -1.52 -7.42 12.63
CA VAL A 37 -2.19 -7.34 13.93
C VAL A 37 -1.96 -8.65 14.69
N GLU A 38 -0.80 -8.80 15.33
CA GLU A 38 -0.51 -9.94 16.22
C GLU A 38 -1.27 -9.89 17.56
N GLN A 39 -2.00 -8.80 17.81
CA GLN A 39 -2.71 -8.58 19.06
C GLN A 39 -4.12 -9.17 18.99
N PRO A 40 -4.43 -10.19 19.83
CA PRO A 40 -5.75 -10.83 19.83
C PRO A 40 -6.89 -9.90 20.23
N GLU A 41 -6.59 -8.71 20.74
CA GLU A 41 -7.56 -7.69 21.15
C GLU A 41 -8.08 -6.86 19.95
N LEU A 42 -7.37 -6.87 18.82
CA LEU A 42 -7.70 -6.09 17.62
C LEU A 42 -8.25 -7.00 16.51
N VAL A 43 -9.15 -7.92 16.88
CA VAL A 43 -9.84 -8.78 15.91
C VAL A 43 -10.56 -7.93 14.86
N ALA A 44 -10.35 -8.24 13.60
CA ALA A 44 -11.03 -7.61 12.49
C ALA A 44 -12.52 -8.00 12.46
N VAL A 45 -13.39 -7.00 12.34
CA VAL A 45 -14.83 -7.18 12.15
C VAL A 45 -15.28 -6.42 10.92
N GLU A 46 -16.32 -6.94 10.29
CA GLU A 46 -16.85 -6.40 9.04
C GLU A 46 -18.33 -6.08 9.21
N CYS A 47 -18.75 -4.91 8.75
CA CYS A 47 -20.16 -4.52 8.71
C CYS A 47 -20.95 -5.47 7.78
N VAL A 48 -22.11 -5.95 8.22
CA VAL A 48 -22.93 -6.89 7.43
C VAL A 48 -23.55 -6.25 6.18
N ASP A 49 -23.77 -4.93 6.20
CA ASP A 49 -24.50 -4.25 5.13
C ASP A 49 -23.58 -3.58 4.09
N CYS A 50 -22.47 -3.00 4.53
CA CYS A 50 -21.56 -2.23 3.66
C CYS A 50 -20.14 -2.80 3.59
N GLU A 51 -19.90 -3.95 4.24
CA GLU A 51 -18.66 -4.72 4.17
C GLU A 51 -17.41 -3.96 4.62
N THR A 52 -17.58 -2.81 5.29
CA THR A 52 -16.48 -2.01 5.80
C THR A 52 -15.82 -2.70 6.99
N LEU A 53 -14.49 -2.68 7.01
CA LEU A 53 -13.65 -3.28 8.02
C LEU A 53 -13.39 -2.34 9.21
N TYR A 54 -13.38 -2.93 10.40
CA TYR A 54 -13.11 -2.26 11.66
C TYR A 54 -12.26 -3.15 12.56
N HIS A 55 -11.56 -2.55 13.51
CA HIS A 55 -11.18 -3.28 14.72
C HIS A 55 -12.43 -3.49 15.58
N LYS A 56 -12.59 -4.68 16.16
CA LYS A 56 -13.70 -5.00 17.06
C LYS A 56 -13.85 -3.97 18.17
N THR A 57 -12.74 -3.57 18.78
CA THR A 57 -12.72 -2.56 19.84
C THR A 57 -13.20 -1.19 19.35
N CYS A 58 -12.81 -0.77 18.14
CA CYS A 58 -13.29 0.48 17.55
C CYS A 58 -14.80 0.42 17.27
N TRP A 59 -15.32 -0.70 16.76
CA TRP A 59 -16.76 -0.88 16.55
C TRP A 59 -17.55 -0.74 17.87
N GLU A 60 -17.08 -1.38 18.94
CA GLU A 60 -17.69 -1.30 20.26
C GLU A 60 -17.64 0.14 20.81
N GLN A 61 -16.51 0.83 20.67
CA GLN A 61 -16.35 2.24 21.08
C GLN A 61 -17.26 3.20 20.33
N ALA A 62 -17.59 2.92 19.06
CA ALA A 62 -18.56 3.70 18.29
C ALA A 62 -20.02 3.47 18.72
N GLY A 63 -20.25 2.62 19.73
CA GLY A 63 -21.58 2.28 20.22
C GLY A 63 -22.21 1.09 19.48
N GLY A 64 -21.41 0.23 18.86
CA GLY A 64 -21.88 -0.99 18.22
C GLY A 64 -22.60 -0.76 16.89
N LYS A 65 -22.24 0.30 16.15
CA LYS A 65 -22.87 0.69 14.88
C LYS A 65 -21.82 1.06 13.84
N CYS A 66 -22.20 0.91 12.57
CA CYS A 66 -21.37 1.33 11.46
C CYS A 66 -21.15 2.85 11.49
N ALA A 67 -19.92 3.27 11.22
CA ALA A 67 -19.53 4.69 11.17
C ALA A 67 -19.59 5.28 9.75
N MET A 68 -19.85 4.45 8.73
CA MET A 68 -19.92 4.91 7.35
C MET A 68 -21.17 5.76 7.10
N ILE A 69 -20.97 6.88 6.43
CA ILE A 69 -22.06 7.77 6.01
C ILE A 69 -23.01 6.97 5.10
N GLY A 70 -24.29 6.93 5.48
CA GLY A 70 -25.32 6.22 4.72
C GLY A 70 -25.52 4.75 5.09
N CYS A 71 -24.72 4.20 6.02
CA CYS A 71 -24.94 2.85 6.56
C CYS A 71 -25.54 2.95 7.97
N ALA A 72 -26.65 2.24 8.21
CA ALA A 72 -27.33 2.20 9.51
C ALA A 72 -27.15 0.84 10.22
N SER A 73 -26.21 0.02 9.76
CA SER A 73 -26.01 -1.31 10.33
C SER A 73 -25.60 -1.27 11.79
N THR A 74 -26.16 -2.20 12.57
CA THR A 74 -25.84 -2.41 14.00
C THR A 74 -25.25 -3.79 14.26
N SER A 75 -24.97 -4.54 13.19
CA SER A 75 -24.46 -5.89 13.24
C SER A 75 -23.15 -5.99 12.48
N TYR A 76 -22.24 -6.79 12.99
CA TYR A 76 -20.99 -7.14 12.33
C TYR A 76 -20.85 -8.66 12.24
N ARG A 77 -19.99 -9.10 11.31
CA ARG A 77 -19.45 -10.46 11.27
C ARG A 77 -17.95 -10.42 11.58
N LEU A 78 -17.44 -11.49 12.18
CA LEU A 78 -15.99 -11.64 12.33
C LEU A 78 -15.39 -11.78 10.92
N HIS A 79 -14.40 -10.94 10.62
CA HIS A 79 -13.69 -11.07 9.36
C HIS A 79 -12.78 -12.30 9.49
N ALA A 80 -12.97 -13.28 8.60
CA ALA A 80 -12.21 -14.51 8.63
C ALA A 80 -10.75 -14.20 8.22
N GLN A 81 -9.85 -14.15 9.20
CA GLN A 81 -8.43 -14.14 8.90
C GLN A 81 -8.02 -15.56 8.50
N ASP A 82 -7.49 -15.72 7.29
CA ASP A 82 -6.73 -16.91 6.93
C ASP A 82 -5.48 -16.94 7.81
N THR A 83 -5.63 -17.55 8.98
CA THR A 83 -4.54 -17.83 9.92
C THR A 83 -3.72 -19.05 9.49
N ALA A 84 -4.12 -19.72 8.41
CA ALA A 84 -3.33 -20.74 7.78
C ALA A 84 -2.01 -20.12 7.30
N PRO A 85 -0.85 -20.73 7.61
CA PRO A 85 0.42 -20.22 7.11
C PRO A 85 0.37 -20.21 5.58
N VAL A 86 0.41 -19.02 4.98
CA VAL A 86 0.42 -18.82 3.52
C VAL A 86 1.58 -19.62 2.91
N LEU A 87 2.71 -19.66 3.61
CA LEU A 87 3.88 -20.47 3.30
C LEU A 87 4.49 -20.98 4.61
N THR A 88 4.65 -22.30 4.75
CA THR A 88 5.44 -22.91 5.82
C THR A 88 6.80 -23.26 5.22
N ILE A 89 7.84 -22.51 5.59
CA ILE A 89 9.22 -22.76 5.13
C ILE A 89 9.90 -23.65 6.17
N ASP A 90 10.22 -24.89 5.79
CA ASP A 90 11.03 -25.78 6.62
C ASP A 90 12.52 -25.43 6.47
N ASN A 91 13.33 -25.77 7.47
CA ASN A 91 14.79 -25.69 7.38
C ASN A 91 15.37 -26.50 6.21
N ARG A 92 14.63 -27.44 5.62
CA ARG A 92 14.99 -28.15 4.39
C ARG A 92 14.87 -27.27 3.14
N ASP A 93 13.91 -26.36 3.11
CA ASP A 93 13.67 -25.44 1.99
C ASP A 93 14.78 -24.37 1.90
N LEU A 94 15.40 -24.05 3.04
CA LEU A 94 16.55 -23.15 3.12
C LEU A 94 17.87 -23.77 2.61
N ARG A 95 17.94 -25.11 2.40
CA ARG A 95 19.21 -25.79 2.08
C ARG A 95 19.71 -25.57 0.65
N HIS A 96 18.93 -24.92 -0.21
CA HIS A 96 19.31 -24.63 -1.59
C HIS A 96 19.74 -23.18 -1.83
N VAL A 97 19.67 -22.32 -0.82
CA VAL A 97 20.39 -21.05 -0.87
C VAL A 97 21.83 -21.38 -0.55
N GLN A 98 22.57 -21.84 -1.55
CA GLN A 98 24.03 -21.77 -1.46
C GLN A 98 24.34 -20.32 -1.10
N PRO A 99 25.05 -20.04 0.01
CA PRO A 99 25.64 -18.73 0.15
C PRO A 99 26.46 -18.56 -1.12
N VAL A 100 26.17 -17.53 -1.92
CA VAL A 100 26.98 -17.16 -3.08
C VAL A 100 28.32 -16.72 -2.51
N LEU A 101 29.12 -17.69 -2.10
CA LEU A 101 30.49 -17.55 -1.65
C LEU A 101 31.26 -17.23 -2.92
N ASN A 102 31.29 -15.95 -3.23
CA ASN A 102 32.14 -15.35 -4.24
C ASN A 102 31.96 -15.99 -5.63
N GLY A 103 31.06 -15.40 -6.42
CA GLY A 103 31.19 -15.50 -7.88
C GLY A 103 32.65 -15.27 -8.28
N SER A 104 33.13 -16.05 -9.25
CA SER A 104 34.53 -16.05 -9.71
C SER A 104 35.08 -14.62 -9.78
N PRO A 105 36.33 -14.34 -9.35
CA PRO A 105 36.91 -12.98 -9.39
C PRO A 105 36.78 -12.31 -10.77
N ARG A 106 36.73 -13.11 -11.85
CA ARG A 106 36.52 -12.65 -13.22
C ARG A 106 35.08 -12.21 -13.51
N GLU A 107 34.11 -12.92 -12.94
CA GLU A 107 32.68 -12.65 -13.12
C GLU A 107 32.25 -11.42 -12.32
N ASN A 108 32.74 -11.28 -11.10
CA ASN A 108 32.58 -10.09 -10.28
C ASN A 108 33.21 -8.84 -10.91
N LYS A 109 34.34 -8.98 -11.60
CA LYS A 109 34.98 -7.86 -12.33
C LYS A 109 34.10 -7.40 -13.50
N ARG A 110 33.56 -8.35 -14.27
CA ARG A 110 32.69 -8.06 -15.41
C ARG A 110 31.36 -7.43 -14.98
N LEU A 111 30.77 -7.91 -13.88
CA LEU A 111 29.55 -7.33 -13.30
C LEU A 111 29.78 -5.89 -12.81
N LYS A 112 30.91 -5.64 -12.13
CA LYS A 112 31.27 -4.27 -11.69
C LYS A 112 31.58 -3.31 -12.84
N GLU A 113 32.15 -3.81 -13.94
CA GLU A 113 32.36 -3.03 -15.16
C GLU A 113 31.01 -2.69 -15.83
N GLN A 114 30.09 -3.65 -15.96
CA GLN A 114 28.74 -3.39 -16.47
C GLN A 114 27.94 -2.43 -15.58
N GLU A 115 28.05 -2.55 -14.26
CA GLU A 115 27.40 -1.64 -13.32
C GLU A 115 27.93 -0.21 -13.43
N ARG A 116 29.25 -0.05 -13.69
CA ARG A 116 29.84 1.26 -13.98
C ARG A 116 29.35 1.83 -15.31
N GLU A 117 29.30 1.04 -16.38
CA GLU A 117 28.78 1.49 -17.68
C GLU A 117 27.33 1.96 -17.57
N LEU A 118 26.46 1.17 -16.93
CA LEU A 118 25.06 1.54 -16.70
C LEU A 118 24.95 2.80 -15.85
N ARG A 119 25.78 2.93 -14.81
CA ARG A 119 25.79 4.11 -13.95
C ARG A 119 26.27 5.34 -14.70
N ASP A 120 27.25 5.23 -15.58
CA ASP A 120 27.71 6.33 -16.43
C ASP A 120 26.69 6.68 -17.53
N GLU A 121 25.88 5.73 -18.02
CA GLU A 121 24.75 6.05 -18.89
C GLU A 121 23.63 6.81 -18.16
N VAL A 122 23.32 6.41 -16.93
CA VAL A 122 22.25 7.01 -16.11
C VAL A 122 22.68 8.39 -15.58
N TYR A 123 23.92 8.53 -15.11
CA TYR A 123 24.44 9.76 -14.49
C TYR A 123 25.21 10.67 -15.46
N GLY A 124 25.73 10.15 -16.57
CA GLY A 124 26.55 10.89 -17.53
C GLY A 124 25.77 11.70 -18.56
N LYS A 125 24.45 11.51 -18.67
CA LYS A 125 23.63 12.35 -19.54
C LYS A 125 23.18 13.60 -18.79
N GLY A 126 23.80 14.74 -19.11
CA GLY A 126 23.42 16.11 -18.68
C GLY A 126 21.98 16.53 -18.99
N ILE A 127 21.16 15.62 -19.51
CA ILE A 127 19.71 15.71 -19.70
C ILE A 127 19.00 15.76 -18.35
N PHE A 128 19.35 14.91 -17.38
CA PHE A 128 18.73 14.94 -16.05
C PHE A 128 19.09 16.21 -15.28
N ARG A 129 20.33 16.70 -15.39
CA ARG A 129 20.74 17.97 -14.76
C ARG A 129 19.93 19.16 -15.28
N ARG A 130 19.75 19.29 -16.61
CA ARG A 130 18.94 20.38 -17.19
C ARG A 130 17.46 20.25 -16.85
N PHE A 131 16.95 19.02 -16.76
CA PHE A 131 15.58 18.77 -16.32
C PHE A 131 15.36 19.19 -14.86
N PHE A 132 16.26 18.80 -13.94
CA PHE A 132 16.18 19.20 -12.53
C PHE A 132 16.42 20.70 -12.31
N GLU A 133 17.35 21.33 -13.04
CA GLU A 133 17.53 22.80 -13.01
C GLU A 133 16.27 23.53 -13.51
N TRP A 134 15.62 23.04 -14.58
CA TRP A 134 14.36 23.59 -15.07
C TRP A 134 13.21 23.43 -14.06
N LEU A 135 13.09 22.26 -13.44
CA LEU A 135 12.03 21.93 -12.48
C LEU A 135 12.18 22.74 -11.18
N LEU A 136 13.41 22.92 -10.69
CA LEU A 136 13.68 23.77 -9.52
C LEU A 136 13.39 25.27 -9.81
N ASN A 137 13.60 25.73 -11.05
CA ASN A 137 13.29 27.11 -11.42
C ASN A 137 11.77 27.37 -11.51
N GLN A 138 10.97 26.34 -11.81
CA GLN A 138 9.50 26.42 -11.77
C GLN A 138 8.97 26.51 -10.33
N ILE A 139 9.58 25.78 -9.38
CA ILE A 139 9.14 25.80 -7.97
C ILE A 139 9.43 27.15 -7.30
N ARG A 140 10.55 27.81 -7.64
CA ARG A 140 10.91 29.13 -7.07
C ARG A 140 9.99 30.29 -7.49
N LEU A 141 9.16 30.13 -8.52
CA LEU A 141 8.23 31.17 -8.97
C LEU A 141 6.88 31.16 -8.22
N LEU A 142 6.70 30.25 -7.26
CA LEU A 142 5.48 30.12 -6.46
C LEU A 142 5.62 30.68 -5.02
N ASP A 143 6.78 31.25 -4.67
CA ASP A 143 7.07 31.85 -3.36
C ASP A 143 7.04 33.40 -3.37
N GLU A 144 6.48 34.05 -4.40
CA GLU A 144 6.16 35.50 -4.42
C GLU A 144 4.65 35.76 -4.45
#